data_AF-A0A8S1TIE9-F1
#
_entry.id   AF-A0A8S1TIE9-F1
#
_cell.length_a   1.000
_cell.length_b   1.000
_cell.length_c   1.000
_cell.angle_alpha   90.00
_cell.angle_beta   90.00
_cell.angle_gamma   90.00
#
_symmetry.space_group_name_H-M   'P 1'
#
loop_
_entity.id
_entity.type
_entity.pdbx_description
1 polymer ?
#
loop_
_entity_poly.entity_id
_entity_poly.type
_entity_poly.pdbx_seq_one_letter_code
_entity_poly.pdbx_strand_id
1 'polypeptide(L)'
;MDLVADNINYVTASNIAIYPLNSDQDINELCNQMRFDKNMKIEVIKIMKHHPFPNPISIYNYLQKYCDFTGLITKKQLTELSNYFKEIWYYYLDAEPKMNIFLKKN
;
A
#
# COMPACT_ATOMS: atom_id res chain seq x y z
N MET A 1 -7.91 -0.13 -26.05
CA MET A 1 -6.99 -1.28 -26.09
C MET A 1 -7.03 -1.81 -27.50
N ASP A 2 -5.90 -1.79 -28.19
CA ASP A 2 -5.80 -2.28 -29.56
C ASP A 2 -4.96 -3.56 -29.58
N LEU A 3 -5.63 -4.71 -29.47
CA LEU A 3 -4.99 -6.02 -29.39
C LEU A 3 -4.26 -6.39 -30.69
N VAL A 4 -4.67 -5.81 -31.83
CA VAL A 4 -4.09 -6.08 -33.14
C VAL A 4 -2.76 -5.35 -33.27
N ALA A 5 -2.71 -4.08 -32.87
CA ALA A 5 -1.46 -3.33 -32.79
C ALA A 5 -0.44 -3.98 -31.82
N ASP A 6 -0.94 -4.57 -30.72
CA ASP A 6 -0.11 -5.24 -29.71
C ASP A 6 0.28 -6.69 -30.08
N ASN A 7 -0.10 -7.18 -31.26
CA ASN A 7 0.14 -8.55 -31.74
C ASN A 7 -0.36 -9.64 -30.76
N ILE A 8 -1.49 -9.37 -30.09
CA ILE A 8 -2.13 -10.28 -29.14
C ILE A 8 -3.17 -11.12 -29.88
N ASN A 9 -2.90 -12.42 -29.99
CA ASN A 9 -3.87 -13.39 -30.50
C ASN A 9 -4.93 -13.67 -29.43
N TYR A 10 -6.21 -13.54 -29.80
CA TYR A 10 -7.33 -13.91 -28.94
C TYR A 10 -8.37 -14.72 -29.72
N VAL A 11 -9.11 -15.56 -29.01
CA VAL A 11 -10.27 -16.27 -29.58
C VAL A 11 -11.56 -15.72 -28.97
N THR A 12 -12.67 -15.85 -29.69
CA THR A 12 -13.99 -15.46 -29.18
C THR A 12 -14.24 -16.14 -27.83
N ALA A 13 -14.80 -15.38 -26.88
CA ALA A 13 -15.02 -15.80 -25.49
C ALA A 13 -13.75 -16.05 -24.65
N SER A 14 -12.59 -15.53 -25.05
CA SER A 14 -11.41 -15.48 -24.17
C SER A 14 -11.58 -14.45 -23.05
N ASN A 15 -11.01 -14.74 -21.88
CA ASN A 15 -10.95 -13.78 -20.78
C ASN A 15 -9.82 -12.76 -21.02
N ILE A 16 -10.12 -11.48 -20.84
CA ILE A 16 -9.13 -10.40 -20.82
C ILE A 16 -8.94 -9.98 -19.37
N ALA A 17 -7.72 -10.06 -18.88
CA ALA A 17 -7.38 -9.51 -17.57
C ALA A 17 -7.13 -8.00 -17.71
N ILE A 18 -7.76 -7.22 -16.84
CA ILE A 18 -7.55 -5.77 -16.73
C ILE A 18 -6.92 -5.53 -15.36
N TYR A 19 -5.84 -4.76 -15.34
CA TYR A 19 -5.17 -4.34 -14.11
C TYR A 19 -5.59 -2.89 -13.80
N PRO A 20 -6.64 -2.68 -12.99
CA PRO A 20 -7.12 -1.34 -12.69
C PRO A 20 -6.10 -0.57 -11.84
N LEU A 21 -6.20 0.76 -11.90
CA LEU A 21 -5.43 1.67 -11.06
C LEU A 21 -6.38 2.34 -10.07
N ASN A 22 -5.95 2.49 -8.82
CA ASN A 22 -6.67 3.35 -7.88
C ASN A 22 -6.58 4.81 -8.31
N SER A 23 -7.60 5.59 -7.96
CA SER A 23 -7.66 7.00 -8.34
C SER A 23 -6.64 7.83 -7.56
N ASP A 24 -6.12 8.89 -8.19
CA ASP A 24 -5.21 9.82 -7.51
C ASP A 24 -5.90 10.51 -6.33
N GLN A 25 -7.21 10.74 -6.42
CA GLN A 25 -7.99 11.33 -5.34
C GLN A 25 -7.92 10.47 -4.07
N ASP A 26 -8.20 9.17 -4.18
CA ASP A 26 -8.21 8.26 -3.02
C ASP A 26 -6.80 8.10 -2.44
N ILE A 27 -5.78 8.02 -3.30
CA ILE A 27 -4.38 7.93 -2.89
C ILE A 27 -3.98 9.21 -2.13
N ASN A 28 -4.39 10.37 -2.63
CA ASN A 28 -4.10 11.66 -1.99
C ASN A 28 -4.77 11.76 -0.63
N GLU A 29 -6.04 11.35 -0.54
CA GLU A 29 -6.79 11.33 0.72
C GLU A 29 -6.11 10.41 1.76
N LEU A 30 -5.78 9.18 1.39
CA LEU A 30 -5.15 8.23 2.28
C LEU A 30 -3.76 8.70 2.74
N CYS A 31 -2.92 9.19 1.83
CA CYS A 31 -1.61 9.72 2.18
C CYS A 31 -1.70 10.92 3.13
N ASN A 32 -2.72 11.78 2.95
CA ASN A 32 -2.94 12.92 3.85
C ASN A 32 -3.37 12.45 5.25
N GLN A 33 -4.31 11.50 5.33
CA GLN A 33 -4.78 10.93 6.61
C GLN A 33 -3.65 10.24 7.38
N MET A 34 -2.83 9.45 6.67
CA MET A 34 -1.75 8.66 7.25
C MET A 34 -0.41 9.40 7.33
N ARG A 35 -0.35 10.66 6.83
CA ARG A 35 0.86 11.49 6.73
C ARG A 35 2.01 10.79 5.98
N PHE A 36 1.69 10.07 4.92
CA PHE A 36 2.69 9.43 4.06
C PHE A 36 3.23 10.40 2.99
N ASP A 37 4.54 10.37 2.79
CA ASP A 37 5.14 10.94 1.59
C ASP A 37 5.00 9.94 0.43
N LYS A 38 4.28 10.35 -0.62
CA LYS A 38 4.03 9.56 -1.83
C LYS A 38 5.32 9.10 -2.53
N ASN A 39 6.36 9.92 -2.46
CA ASN A 39 7.63 9.68 -3.12
C ASN A 39 8.58 8.82 -2.28
N MET A 40 8.27 8.62 -1.00
CA MET A 40 9.04 7.74 -0.12
C MET A 40 9.08 6.34 -0.72
N LYS A 41 10.29 5.77 -0.76
CA LYS A 41 10.50 4.38 -1.14
C LYS A 41 10.40 3.49 0.10
N ILE A 42 9.69 2.40 -0.03
CA ILE A 42 9.62 1.32 0.96
C ILE A 42 10.30 0.08 0.41
N GLU A 43 10.89 -0.68 1.32
CA GLU A 43 11.51 -1.96 1.03
C GLU A 43 11.03 -3.01 2.02
N VAL A 44 10.57 -4.15 1.51
CA VAL A 44 10.22 -5.30 2.33
C VAL A 44 11.46 -6.18 2.49
N ILE A 45 12.09 -6.11 3.66
CA ILE A 45 13.39 -6.77 3.96
C ILE A 45 13.23 -8.26 4.31
N LYS A 46 12.00 -8.77 4.45
CA LYS A 46 11.77 -10.19 4.78
C LYS A 46 12.30 -11.09 3.66
N ILE A 47 13.11 -12.08 4.03
CA ILE A 47 13.58 -13.13 3.13
C ILE A 47 12.34 -13.93 2.69
N MET A 48 11.84 -13.63 1.51
CA MET A 48 10.72 -14.33 0.88
C MET A 48 11.17 -14.84 -0.47
N LYS A 49 10.72 -16.03 -0.84
CA LYS A 49 10.98 -16.61 -2.17
C LYS A 49 10.40 -15.73 -3.30
N HIS A 50 9.29 -15.05 -3.02
CA HIS A 50 8.63 -14.11 -3.92
C HIS A 50 8.11 -12.91 -3.14
N HIS A 51 8.40 -11.70 -3.62
CA HIS A 51 7.78 -10.49 -3.09
C HIS A 51 6.37 -10.32 -3.67
N PRO A 52 5.39 -9.85 -2.87
CA PRO A 52 4.02 -9.65 -3.34
C PRO A 52 3.88 -8.54 -4.40
N PHE A 53 4.89 -7.68 -4.53
CA PHE A 53 4.97 -6.58 -5.47
C PHE A 53 6.45 -6.29 -5.80
N PRO A 54 6.75 -5.52 -6.86
CA PRO A 54 8.11 -5.08 -7.14
C PRO A 54 8.74 -4.40 -5.93
N ASN A 55 9.97 -4.76 -5.57
CA ASN A 55 10.62 -4.28 -4.35
C ASN A 55 12.06 -3.86 -4.69
N PRO A 56 12.52 -2.65 -4.32
CA PRO A 56 11.80 -1.57 -3.60
C PRO A 56 10.78 -0.82 -4.48
N ILE A 57 9.83 -0.13 -3.84
CA ILE A 57 8.74 0.60 -4.51
C ILE A 57 8.40 1.90 -3.80
N SER A 58 7.89 2.91 -4.52
CA SER A 58 7.35 4.12 -3.87
C SER A 58 5.99 3.86 -3.24
N ILE A 59 5.64 4.60 -2.18
CA ILE A 59 4.31 4.56 -1.57
C ILE A 59 3.22 4.76 -2.63
N TYR A 60 3.38 5.76 -3.50
CA TYR A 60 2.42 6.02 -4.58
C TYR A 60 2.21 4.81 -5.50
N ASN A 61 3.29 4.20 -6.00
CA ASN A 61 3.17 3.06 -6.92
C ASN A 61 2.57 1.84 -6.23
N TYR A 62 2.88 1.63 -4.95
CA TYR A 62 2.27 0.57 -4.15
C TYR A 62 0.76 0.80 -4.02
N LEU A 63 0.36 1.99 -3.56
CA LEU A 63 -1.05 2.32 -3.36
C LEU A 63 -1.83 2.34 -4.66
N GLN A 64 -1.25 2.76 -5.79
CA GLN A 64 -1.96 2.85 -7.06
C GLN A 64 -2.22 1.50 -7.71
N LYS A 65 -1.28 0.56 -7.61
CA LYS A 65 -1.25 -0.67 -8.45
C LYS A 65 -1.39 -1.96 -7.69
N TYR A 66 -1.05 -1.98 -6.40
CA TYR A 66 -0.85 -3.22 -5.63
C TYR A 66 -1.64 -3.25 -4.32
N CYS A 67 -2.38 -2.18 -4.00
CA CYS A 67 -3.25 -2.10 -2.84
C CYS A 67 -4.71 -2.10 -3.31
N ASP A 68 -5.57 -2.91 -2.70
CA ASP A 68 -7.00 -2.92 -3.01
C ASP A 68 -7.73 -1.93 -2.11
N PHE A 69 -8.33 -0.88 -2.71
CA PHE A 69 -9.13 0.13 -2.01
C PHE A 69 -10.62 -0.20 -1.99
N THR A 70 -11.07 -1.11 -2.86
CA THR A 70 -12.49 -1.36 -3.13
C THR A 70 -12.99 -2.66 -2.50
N GLY A 71 -12.07 -3.56 -2.14
CA GLY A 71 -12.36 -4.79 -1.44
C GLY A 71 -13.04 -4.57 -0.09
N LEU A 72 -13.92 -5.50 0.28
CA LEU A 72 -14.55 -5.48 1.59
C LEU A 72 -13.50 -5.64 2.70
N ILE A 73 -13.58 -4.77 3.71
CA ILE A 73 -12.72 -4.86 4.89
C ILE A 73 -13.03 -6.17 5.63
N THR A 74 -12.00 -7.00 5.81
CA THR A 74 -12.12 -8.29 6.48
C THR A 74 -11.99 -8.15 8.01
N LYS A 75 -12.61 -9.08 8.74
CA LYS A 75 -12.46 -9.18 10.21
C LYS A 75 -10.99 -9.28 10.65
N LYS A 76 -10.16 -9.96 9.85
CA LYS A 76 -8.72 -10.10 10.12
C LYS A 76 -8.03 -8.73 10.08
N GLN A 77 -8.25 -7.95 9.02
CA GLN A 77 -7.70 -6.60 8.91
C GLN A 77 -8.14 -5.70 10.07
N LEU A 78 -9.42 -5.73 10.45
CA LEU A 78 -9.92 -4.97 11.62
C LEU A 78 -9.24 -5.39 12.92
N THR A 79 -8.99 -6.69 13.09
CA THR A 79 -8.31 -7.22 14.29
C THR A 79 -6.84 -6.78 14.33
N GLU A 80 -6.13 -6.85 13.20
CA GLU A 80 -4.74 -6.39 13.09
C GLU A 80 -4.63 -4.88 13.34
N LEU A 81 -5.52 -4.07 12.76
CA LEU A 81 -5.58 -2.64 13.02
C LEU A 81 -5.86 -2.33 14.49
N SER A 82 -6.80 -3.05 15.12
CA SER A 82 -7.10 -2.86 16.55
C SER A 82 -5.88 -3.14 17.43
N ASN A 83 -5.06 -4.13 17.09
CA ASN A 83 -3.86 -4.45 17.87
C ASN A 83 -2.80 -3.36 17.72
N TYR A 84 -2.63 -2.82 16.51
CA TYR A 84 -1.70 -1.71 16.27
C TYR A 84 -2.06 -0.47 17.11
N PHE A 85 -3.35 -0.14 17.23
CA PHE A 85 -3.77 0.95 18.11
C PHE A 85 -3.46 0.67 19.58
N LYS A 86 -3.70 -0.55 20.08
CA LYS A 86 -3.37 -0.88 21.48
C LYS A 86 -1.89 -0.67 21.79
N GLU A 87 -1.01 -1.17 20.93
CA GLU A 87 0.44 -0.99 21.07
C GLU A 87 0.81 0.50 21.12
N ILE A 88 0.28 1.31 20.20
CA ILE A 88 0.47 2.76 20.20
C ILE A 88 0.03 3.39 21.53
N TRP A 89 -1.16 3.07 22.02
CA TRP A 89 -1.68 3.64 23.27
C TRP A 89 -0.82 3.32 24.48
N TYR A 90 -0.23 2.12 24.57
CA TYR A 90 0.73 1.79 25.63
C TYR A 90 1.98 2.66 25.58
N TYR A 91 2.54 2.92 24.39
CA TYR A 91 3.70 3.81 24.25
C TYR A 91 3.41 5.27 24.67
N TYR A 92 2.18 5.75 24.49
CA TYR A 92 1.80 7.11 24.88
C TYR A 92 1.37 7.25 26.35
N LEU A 93 0.96 6.17 27.02
CA LEU A 93 0.56 6.19 28.42
C LEU A 93 1.73 5.92 29.39
N ASP A 94 2.75 5.16 28.96
CA ASP A 94 3.96 4.90 29.76
C ASP A 94 5.10 5.91 29.53
N ALA A 95 4.93 6.86 28.60
CA ALA A 95 5.90 7.92 28.33
C ALA A 95 5.48 9.26 28.97
N GLU A 96 6.01 9.54 30.17
CA GLU A 96 6.17 10.94 30.61
C GLU A 96 6.98 11.75 29.57
N PRO A 97 6.76 13.07 29.43
CA PRO A 97 7.09 13.81 28.22
C PRO A 97 8.60 14.05 28.08
N LYS A 98 9.28 13.17 27.35
CA LYS A 98 10.59 13.47 26.74
C LYS A 98 10.53 13.17 25.25
N MET A 99 9.93 14.11 24.54
CA MET A 99 9.83 14.13 23.10
C MET A 99 11.22 14.41 22.48
N ASN A 100 12.03 13.37 22.31
CA ASN A 100 13.17 13.41 21.37
C ASN A 100 12.77 12.68 20.09
N ILE A 101 12.18 13.45 19.18
CA ILE A 101 11.89 13.03 17.81
C ILE A 101 13.24 12.86 17.09
N PHE A 102 13.70 11.62 16.93
CA PHE A 102 14.76 11.30 15.98
C PHE A 102 14.15 11.18 14.58
N LEU A 103 14.05 12.31 13.88
CA LEU A 103 13.99 12.29 12.41
C LEU A 103 15.42 12.42 11.90
N LYS A 104 16.02 11.30 11.50
CA LYS A 104 17.24 11.32 10.68
C LYS A 104 16.85 11.78 9.28
N LYS A 105 17.14 13.04 8.95
CA LYS A 105 17.20 13.52 7.56
C LYS A 105 18.53 13.04 6.96
N ASN A 106 18.46 12.39 5.80
CA ASN A 106 19.59 12.31 4.87
C ASN A 106 19.52 13.51 3.93
#